data_AF-A0A371WTN8-F1
#
_entry.id   AF-A0A371WTN8-F1
#
_cell.length_a   1.000
_cell.length_b   1.000
_cell.length_c   1.000
_cell.angle_alpha   90.00
_cell.angle_beta   90.00
_cell.angle_gamma   90.00
#
_symmetry.space_group_name_H-M   'P 1'
#
loop_
_entity.id
_entity.type
_entity.pdbx_description
1 polymer ?
#
loop_
_entity_poly.entity_id
_entity_poly.type
_entity_poly.pdbx_seq_one_letter_code
_entity_poly.pdbx_strand_id
1 'polypeptide(L)'
;MTDFTPEIRIGEPIETPSQTIVADAFAPVSVKDATGRAIEVMRLKPSERFQVKRMMGAEAENGSLFNDIFLVCHCRGIDGERVSKPTSILQALVLMDRLQDEGLKTLDEVVAPMYGVGKGGSTEQTAKN
;
A
#
# COMPACT_ATOMS: atom_id res chain seq x y z
N MET A 1 -36.58 -41.29 -20.52
CA MET A 1 -36.45 -39.84 -20.76
C MET A 1 -35.39 -39.37 -19.77
N THR A 2 -34.12 -39.46 -20.18
CA THR A 2 -32.95 -39.21 -19.31
C THR A 2 -32.51 -37.76 -19.48
N ASP A 3 -32.62 -37.00 -18.40
CA ASP A 3 -32.11 -35.65 -18.24
C ASP A 3 -30.60 -35.61 -18.51
N PHE A 4 -30.20 -34.88 -19.54
CA PHE A 4 -28.82 -34.47 -19.78
C PHE A 4 -28.65 -33.06 -19.19
N THR A 5 -28.29 -32.95 -17.92
CA THR A 5 -27.73 -31.72 -17.37
C THR A 5 -26.23 -31.70 -17.66
N PRO A 6 -25.72 -30.84 -18.56
CA PRO A 6 -24.29 -30.73 -18.78
C PRO A 6 -23.63 -30.10 -17.55
N GLU A 7 -22.78 -30.85 -16.86
CA GLU A 7 -21.84 -30.32 -15.87
C GLU A 7 -20.83 -29.41 -16.58
N ILE A 8 -21.12 -28.10 -16.64
CA ILE A 8 -20.14 -27.11 -17.10
C ILE A 8 -19.07 -27.01 -16.00
N ARG A 9 -17.96 -27.74 -16.18
CA ARG A 9 -16.73 -27.53 -15.39
C ARG A 9 -16.07 -26.26 -15.90
N ILE A 10 -16.30 -25.15 -15.21
CA ILE A 10 -15.55 -23.91 -15.40
C ILE A 10 -14.11 -24.23 -14.98
N GLY A 11 -13.20 -24.39 -15.94
CA GLY A 11 -11.78 -24.60 -15.68
C GLY A 11 -11.19 -23.45 -14.87
N GLU A 12 -10.20 -23.74 -14.02
CA GLU A 12 -9.52 -22.74 -13.22
C GLU A 12 -9.02 -21.60 -14.12
N PRO A 13 -9.23 -20.32 -13.73
CA PRO A 13 -8.75 -19.21 -14.51
C PRO A 13 -7.22 -19.26 -14.58
N ILE A 14 -6.69 -19.63 -15.75
CA ILE A 14 -5.25 -19.56 -16.02
C ILE A 14 -4.90 -18.07 -16.04
N GLU A 15 -4.33 -17.57 -14.96
CA GLU A 15 -3.89 -16.19 -14.87
C GLU A 15 -2.88 -15.91 -16.00
N THR A 16 -3.15 -14.88 -16.79
CA THR A 16 -2.21 -14.50 -17.84
C THR A 16 -0.95 -13.92 -17.17
N PRO A 17 0.24 -14.03 -17.78
CA PRO A 17 1.47 -13.43 -17.24
C PRO A 17 1.30 -11.94 -16.90
N SER A 18 0.47 -11.22 -17.65
CA SER A 18 0.10 -9.83 -17.38
C SER A 18 -0.74 -9.66 -16.10
N GLN A 19 -1.61 -10.60 -15.75
CA GLN A 19 -2.38 -10.59 -14.49
C GLN A 19 -1.48 -10.83 -13.28
N THR A 20 -0.54 -11.78 -13.38
CA THR A 20 0.43 -12.06 -12.31
C THR A 20 1.33 -10.86 -12.01
N ILE A 21 1.88 -10.20 -13.05
CA ILE A 21 2.73 -9.02 -12.87
C ILE A 21 1.97 -7.87 -12.17
N VAL A 22 0.69 -7.70 -12.50
CA VAL A 22 -0.14 -6.67 -11.86
C VAL A 22 -0.46 -7.05 -10.41
N ALA A 23 -0.75 -8.31 -10.12
CA ALA A 23 -1.00 -8.78 -8.76
C ALA A 23 0.23 -8.58 -7.86
N ASP A 24 1.41 -8.95 -8.34
CA ASP A 24 2.68 -8.80 -7.63
C ASP A 24 3.02 -7.32 -7.34
N ALA A 25 2.74 -6.42 -8.30
CA ALA A 25 3.02 -5.00 -8.14
C ALA A 25 2.23 -4.30 -7.03
N PHE A 26 1.12 -4.90 -6.58
CA PHE A 26 0.27 -4.39 -5.51
C PHE A 26 0.17 -5.35 -4.31
N ALA A 27 1.09 -6.31 -4.20
CA ALA A 27 1.14 -7.18 -3.03
C ALA A 27 1.44 -6.36 -1.75
N PRO A 28 0.79 -6.67 -0.62
CA PRO A 28 1.10 -6.03 0.65
C PRO A 28 2.49 -6.47 1.14
N VAL A 29 3.26 -5.52 1.66
CA VAL A 29 4.56 -5.73 2.30
C VAL A 29 4.39 -5.51 3.79
N SER A 30 4.78 -6.49 4.61
CA SER A 30 4.80 -6.33 6.06
C SER A 30 6.16 -5.83 6.52
N VAL A 31 6.16 -4.78 7.33
CA VAL A 31 7.35 -4.15 7.93
C VAL A 31 7.13 -3.97 9.42
N LYS A 32 8.20 -3.89 10.20
CA LYS A 32 8.11 -3.58 11.64
C LYS A 32 8.57 -2.17 11.91
N ASP A 33 7.84 -1.44 12.74
CA ASP A 33 8.25 -0.13 13.22
C ASP A 33 9.26 -0.24 14.38
N ALA A 34 9.77 0.91 14.84
CA ALA A 34 10.71 0.98 15.96
C ALA A 34 10.14 0.48 17.29
N THR A 35 8.81 0.49 17.43
CA THR A 35 8.11 -0.01 18.63
C THR A 35 7.85 -1.53 18.58
N GLY A 36 8.17 -2.17 17.45
CA GLY A 36 7.98 -3.60 17.22
C GLY A 36 6.62 -3.96 16.63
N ARG A 37 5.77 -2.98 16.30
CA ARG A 37 4.45 -3.21 15.67
C ARG A 37 4.63 -3.61 14.22
N ALA A 38 3.81 -4.53 13.75
CA ALA A 38 3.82 -4.98 12.36
C ALA A 38 2.86 -4.13 11.53
N ILE A 39 3.37 -3.39 10.54
CA ILE A 39 2.59 -2.56 9.62
C ILE A 39 2.55 -3.24 8.26
N GLU A 40 1.37 -3.48 7.72
CA GLU A 40 1.19 -3.92 6.34
C GLU A 40 1.01 -2.69 5.44
N VAL A 41 1.84 -2.60 4.41
CA VAL A 41 1.92 -1.47 3.49
C VAL A 41 1.65 -1.95 2.07
N MET A 42 0.82 -1.23 1.34
CA MET A 42 0.49 -1.56 -0.04
C MET A 42 0.62 -0.32 -0.92
N ARG A 43 1.19 -0.51 -2.10
CA ARG A 43 1.29 0.54 -3.11
C ARG A 43 -0.09 1.01 -3.55
N LEU A 44 -0.29 2.32 -3.65
CA LEU A 44 -1.54 2.86 -4.21
C LEU A 44 -1.56 2.79 -5.73
N LYS A 45 -2.71 2.36 -6.27
CA LYS A 45 -3.04 2.47 -7.69
C LYS A 45 -3.14 3.94 -8.10
N PRO A 46 -2.89 4.28 -9.38
CA PRO A 46 -3.01 5.66 -9.85
C PRO A 46 -4.38 6.32 -9.55
N SER A 47 -5.47 5.55 -9.66
CA SER A 47 -6.82 6.01 -9.32
C SER A 47 -6.98 6.35 -7.84
N GLU A 48 -6.35 5.57 -6.95
CA GLU A 48 -6.41 5.79 -5.51
C GLU A 48 -5.64 7.05 -5.10
N ARG A 49 -4.52 7.35 -5.77
CA ARG A 49 -3.77 8.59 -5.54
C ARG A 49 -4.61 9.83 -5.83
N PHE A 50 -5.39 9.78 -6.91
CA PHE A 50 -6.34 10.85 -7.23
C PHE A 50 -7.45 10.96 -6.16
N GLN A 51 -7.94 9.81 -5.66
CA GLN A 51 -8.91 9.81 -4.57
C GLN A 51 -8.38 10.44 -3.29
N VAL A 52 -7.09 10.27 -2.95
CA VAL A 52 -6.48 10.94 -1.79
C VAL A 52 -6.57 12.45 -1.92
N LYS A 53 -6.16 12.99 -3.08
CA LYS A 53 -6.25 14.43 -3.34
C LYS A 53 -7.69 14.94 -3.27
N ARG A 54 -8.64 14.19 -3.82
CA ARG A 54 -10.07 14.52 -3.75
C ARG A 54 -10.63 14.45 -2.34
N MET A 55 -10.20 13.48 -1.53
CA MET A 55 -10.62 13.28 -0.15
C MET A 55 -10.20 14.46 0.74
N MET A 56 -9.02 15.03 0.49
CA MET A 56 -8.52 16.19 1.23
C MET A 56 -9.15 17.51 0.79
N GLY A 57 -9.52 17.64 -0.48
CA GLY A 57 -10.12 18.88 -0.99
C GLY A 57 -9.16 20.06 -0.90
N ALA A 58 -9.60 21.18 -0.30
CA ALA A 58 -8.78 22.38 -0.14
C ALA A 58 -7.56 22.16 0.77
N GLU A 59 -7.65 21.26 1.74
CA GLU A 59 -6.54 20.92 2.66
C GLU A 59 -5.35 20.29 1.94
N ALA A 60 -5.54 19.82 0.70
CA ALA A 60 -4.46 19.30 -0.14
C ALA A 60 -3.45 20.38 -0.56
N GLU A 61 -3.78 21.67 -0.40
CA GLU A 61 -2.84 22.78 -0.64
C GLU A 61 -1.71 22.82 0.40
N ASN A 62 -1.96 22.28 1.60
CA ASN A 62 -0.91 22.08 2.59
C ASN A 62 -0.06 20.85 2.21
N GLY A 63 1.08 21.09 1.58
CA GLY A 63 1.97 20.04 1.10
C GLY A 63 2.46 19.08 2.19
N SER A 64 2.69 19.57 3.42
CA SER A 64 3.11 18.71 4.54
C SER A 64 1.98 17.75 4.92
N LEU A 65 0.79 18.30 5.19
CA LEU A 65 -0.38 17.51 5.54
C LEU A 65 -0.76 16.52 4.42
N PHE A 66 -0.64 16.95 3.17
CA PHE A 66 -0.88 16.08 2.03
C PHE A 66 0.07 14.89 2.00
N ASN A 67 1.37 15.11 2.24
CA ASN A 67 2.35 14.04 2.27
C ASN A 67 2.06 13.04 3.40
N ASP A 68 1.77 13.54 4.61
CA ASP A 68 1.48 12.68 5.76
C ASP A 68 0.23 11.82 5.51
N ILE A 69 -0.85 12.44 5.04
CA ILE A 69 -2.10 11.74 4.69
C ILE A 69 -1.87 10.75 3.53
N PHE A 70 -1.05 11.12 2.56
CA PHE A 70 -0.69 10.25 1.44
C PHE A 70 0.05 9.00 1.90
N LEU A 71 1.01 9.14 2.82
CA LEU A 71 1.72 8.01 3.44
C LEU A 71 0.75 7.09 4.19
N VAL A 72 -0.09 7.67 5.05
CA VAL A 72 -1.08 6.93 5.85
C VAL A 72 -2.02 6.09 4.98
N CYS A 73 -2.39 6.58 3.79
CA CYS A 73 -3.25 5.85 2.87
C CYS A 73 -2.65 4.53 2.33
N HIS A 74 -1.33 4.32 2.45
CA HIS A 74 -0.65 3.07 2.07
C HIS A 74 -0.79 1.98 3.14
N CYS A 75 -1.15 2.33 4.37
CA CYS A 75 -1.36 1.35 5.44
C CYS A 75 -2.59 0.48 5.13
N ARG A 76 -2.42 -0.84 5.30
CA ARG A 76 -3.46 -1.88 5.13
C ARG A 76 -3.62 -2.76 6.34
N GLY A 77 -2.71 -2.68 7.30
CA GLY A 77 -2.83 -3.40 8.55
C GLY A 77 -1.84 -2.91 9.60
N ILE A 78 -2.22 -3.08 10.87
CA ILE A 78 -1.39 -2.78 12.05
C ILE A 78 -1.58 -3.95 13.02
N ASP A 79 -0.49 -4.61 13.41
CA ASP A 79 -0.46 -5.75 14.34
C ASP A 79 -1.42 -6.89 13.97
N GLY A 80 -1.54 -7.17 12.67
CA GLY A 80 -2.43 -8.21 12.14
C GLY A 80 -3.91 -7.80 12.05
N GLU A 81 -4.27 -6.60 12.53
CA GLU A 81 -5.58 -6.02 12.29
C GLU A 81 -5.61 -5.36 10.92
N ARG A 82 -6.57 -5.76 10.07
CA ARG A 82 -6.76 -5.11 8.76
C ARG A 82 -7.32 -3.71 8.91
N VAL A 83 -6.62 -2.75 8.32
CA VAL A 83 -7.03 -1.35 8.27
C VAL A 83 -7.59 -1.06 6.89
N SER A 84 -8.84 -0.58 6.86
CA SER A 84 -9.46 -0.13 5.62
C SER A 84 -8.86 1.19 5.16
N LYS A 85 -8.73 1.37 3.84
CA LYS A 85 -8.31 2.64 3.26
C LYS A 85 -9.26 3.76 3.72
N PRO A 86 -8.75 4.89 4.23
CA PRO A 86 -9.60 6.00 4.63
C PRO A 86 -10.35 6.58 3.41
N THR A 87 -11.60 6.94 3.62
CA THR A 87 -12.48 7.58 2.62
C THR A 87 -12.79 9.04 2.95
N SER A 88 -12.32 9.53 4.11
CA SER A 88 -12.46 10.91 4.56
C SER A 88 -11.18 11.36 5.26
N ILE A 89 -10.94 12.68 5.29
CA ILE A 89 -9.78 13.25 5.98
C ILE A 89 -9.77 12.91 7.48
N LEU A 90 -10.94 12.88 8.12
CA LEU A 90 -11.06 12.52 9.53
C LEU A 90 -10.57 11.09 9.81
N GLN A 91 -10.93 10.12 8.97
CA GLN A 91 -10.45 8.74 9.10
C GLN A 91 -8.94 8.65 8.90
N ALA A 92 -8.39 9.45 7.98
CA ALA A 92 -6.96 9.49 7.75
C ALA A 92 -6.20 10.08 8.96
N LEU A 93 -6.74 11.12 9.60
CA LEU A 93 -6.19 11.69 10.84
C LEU A 93 -6.23 10.70 12.01
N VAL A 94 -7.35 9.99 12.21
CA VAL A 94 -7.44 8.95 13.24
C VAL A 94 -6.42 7.83 13.00
N LEU A 95 -6.20 7.45 11.75
CA LEU A 95 -5.20 6.46 11.41
C LEU A 95 -3.77 6.99 11.61
N MET A 96 -3.55 8.27 11.33
CA MET A 96 -2.29 8.97 11.62
C MET A 96 -1.98 8.95 13.11
N ASP A 97 -2.95 9.29 13.96
CA ASP A 97 -2.80 9.25 15.43
C ASP A 97 -2.52 7.83 15.94
N ARG A 98 -3.13 6.81 15.32
CA ARG A 98 -2.89 5.40 15.65
C ARG A 98 -1.47 4.96 15.27
N LEU A 99 -0.97 5.40 14.12
CA LEU A 99 0.38 5.09 13.64
C LEU A 99 1.45 5.84 14.44
N GLN A 100 1.15 7.05 14.89
CA GLN A 100 2.10 7.95 15.56
C GLN A 100 3.32 8.25 14.67
N ASP A 101 4.27 9.02 15.19
CA ASP A 101 5.44 9.47 14.45
C ASP A 101 6.31 8.31 13.95
N GLU A 102 6.51 7.27 14.77
CA GLU A 102 7.33 6.10 14.39
C GLU A 102 6.69 5.29 13.25
N GLY A 103 5.35 5.17 13.25
CA GLY A 103 4.64 4.51 12.17
C GLY A 103 4.71 5.32 10.87
N LEU A 104 4.55 6.64 10.94
CA LEU A 104 4.68 7.54 9.78
C LEU A 104 6.09 7.48 9.17
N LYS A 105 7.12 7.52 10.01
CA LYS A 105 8.51 7.39 9.57
C LYS A 105 8.77 6.06 8.88
N THR A 106 8.27 4.96 9.46
CA THR A 106 8.38 3.62 8.86
C THR A 106 7.68 3.58 7.49
N LEU A 107 6.51 4.22 7.36
CA LEU A 107 5.81 4.32 6.08
C LEU A 107 6.61 5.12 5.05
N ASP A 108 7.22 6.25 5.41
CA ASP A 108 8.05 7.05 4.49
C ASP A 108 9.22 6.22 3.91
N GLU A 109 9.94 5.52 4.77
CA GLU A 109 11.08 4.67 4.41
C GLU A 109 10.70 3.52 3.45
N VAL A 110 9.47 3.02 3.58
CA VAL A 110 8.97 1.86 2.82
C VAL A 110 8.23 2.27 1.56
N VAL A 111 7.51 3.39 1.59
CA VAL A 111 6.74 3.88 0.45
C VAL A 111 7.66 4.48 -0.62
N ALA A 112 8.70 5.24 -0.24
CA ALA A 112 9.63 5.82 -1.22
C ALA A 112 10.19 4.80 -2.25
N PRO A 113 10.77 3.63 -1.84
CA PRO A 113 11.27 2.64 -2.79
C PRO A 113 10.17 1.99 -3.63
N MET A 114 8.93 1.83 -3.12
CA MET A 114 7.82 1.27 -3.90
C MET A 114 7.51 2.08 -5.17
N TYR A 115 7.83 3.38 -5.17
CA TYR A 115 7.57 4.27 -6.30
C TYR A 115 8.74 4.39 -7.27
N GLY A 116 9.82 3.64 -7.05
CA GLY A 116 11.06 3.81 -7.81
C GLY A 116 11.83 5.07 -7.43
N VAL A 117 11.44 5.74 -6.33
CA VAL A 117 12.24 6.78 -5.69
C VAL A 117 13.25 6.09 -4.77
N GLY A 118 14.10 5.26 -5.39
CA GLY A 118 15.25 4.68 -4.70
C GLY A 118 16.32 5.75 -4.56
N LYS A 119 16.87 5.88 -3.35
CA LYS A 119 18.12 6.59 -3.06
C LYS A 119 19.12 6.41 -4.21
N GLY A 120 19.43 7.48 -4.93
CA GLY A 120 20.68 7.61 -5.66
C GLY A 120 21.83 7.71 -4.66
N GLY A 121 22.16 6.59 -4.02
CA GLY A 121 23.17 6.52 -2.97
C GLY A 121 23.86 5.16 -2.97
N SER A 122 24.95 5.08 -3.73
CA SER A 122 26.14 4.29 -3.44
C SER A 122 25.92 2.93 -2.75
N THR A 123 25.65 1.90 -3.55
CA THR A 123 26.21 0.58 -3.25
C THR A 123 27.71 0.65 -3.54
N GLU A 124 28.48 1.10 -2.54
CA GLU A 124 29.89 0.75 -2.44
C GLU A 124 29.95 -0.78 -2.48
N GLN A 125 30.42 -1.24 -3.61
CA GLN A 125 30.69 -2.62 -3.92
C GLN A 125 31.81 -3.05 -2.97
N THR A 126 31.47 -3.72 -1.88
CA THR A 126 32.41 -4.52 -1.09
C THR A 126 32.91 -5.66 -1.98
N ALA A 127 33.80 -5.34 -2.92
CA ALA A 127 34.59 -6.32 -3.62
C ALA A 127 35.70 -6.74 -2.65
N LYS A 128 35.51 -7.92 -2.06
CA LYS A 128 36.63 -8.75 -1.63
C LYS A 128 37.48 -9.03 -2.87
N ASN A 129 38.73 -8.56 -2.84
CA ASN A 129 39.94 -9.30 -3.22
C ASN A 129 41.17 -8.47 -2.89
#